data_AF-A0A285GIV2-F1
#
_entry.id   AF-A0A285GIV2-F1
#
_cell.length_a   1.000
_cell.length_b   1.000
_cell.length_c   1.000
_cell.angle_alpha   90.00
_cell.angle_beta   90.00
_cell.angle_gamma   90.00
#
_symmetry.space_group_name_H-M   'P 1'
#
loop_
_entity.id
_entity.type
_entity.pdbx_description
1 polymer ?
#
loop_
_entity_poly.entity_id
_entity_poly.type
_entity_poly.pdbx_seq_one_letter_code
_entity_poly.pdbx_strand_id
1 'polypeptide(L)'
;MFIAELAEPGFGDFDLSSLRTGVMAGSPCPVEVMKRVVADMGMTEVTICYGLTETSPVATQSRPEDDLGRRVTTVGTPLPHVEVKITGTCPSAPPR
;
A
#
# COMPACT_ATOMS: atom_id res chain seq x y z
N MET A 1 -3.63 -5.56 -9.46
CA MET A 1 -3.95 -4.37 -10.28
C MET A 1 -2.70 -3.88 -10.99
N PHE A 2 -1.82 -3.07 -10.38
CA PHE A 2 -0.63 -2.51 -11.04
C PHE A 2 0.28 -3.48 -11.79
N ILE A 3 0.46 -4.71 -11.30
CA ILE A 3 1.24 -5.74 -12.01
C ILE A 3 0.64 -6.04 -13.39
N ALA A 4 -0.68 -6.12 -13.48
CA ALA A 4 -1.38 -6.39 -14.74
C ALA A 4 -1.34 -5.16 -15.66
N GLU A 5 -1.56 -3.96 -15.11
CA GLU A 5 -1.46 -2.70 -15.87
C GLU A 5 -0.07 -2.52 -16.48
N LEU A 6 0.98 -2.77 -15.70
CA LEU A 6 2.38 -2.73 -16.15
C LEU A 6 2.75 -3.83 -17.16
N ALA A 7 1.89 -4.83 -17.34
CA ALA A 7 2.06 -5.95 -18.26
C ALA A 7 1.14 -5.85 -19.49
N GLU A 8 0.31 -4.81 -19.58
CA GLU A 8 -0.63 -4.63 -20.69
C GLU A 8 0.12 -4.42 -22.02
N PRO A 9 -0.22 -5.17 -23.08
CA PRO A 9 0.26 -4.87 -24.41
C PRO A 9 -0.12 -3.45 -24.83
N GLY A 10 0.87 -2.62 -25.20
CA GLY A 10 0.63 -1.21 -25.51
C GLY A 10 0.64 -0.30 -24.28
N PHE A 11 1.11 -0.75 -23.11
CA PHE A 11 1.28 0.10 -21.92
C PHE A 11 1.97 1.45 -22.23
N GLY A 12 2.97 1.44 -23.12
CA GLY A 12 3.71 2.65 -23.52
C GLY A 12 2.94 3.63 -24.43
N ASP A 13 1.77 3.24 -24.93
CA ASP A 13 0.93 4.08 -25.81
C ASP A 13 -0.05 4.96 -25.01
N PHE A 14 -0.22 4.69 -23.71
CA PHE A 14 -1.10 5.46 -22.84
C PHE A 14 -0.42 6.72 -22.29
N ASP A 15 -1.11 7.85 -22.37
CA ASP A 15 -0.69 9.09 -21.69
C ASP A 15 -1.06 9.03 -20.21
N LEU A 16 -0.05 8.77 -19.38
CA LEU A 16 -0.17 8.70 -17.92
C LEU A 16 0.33 9.98 -17.22
N SER A 17 0.61 11.05 -17.96
CA SER A 17 1.23 12.28 -17.42
C SER A 17 0.39 12.99 -16.33
N SER A 18 -0.90 12.70 -16.26
CA SER A 18 -1.81 13.22 -15.23
C SER A 18 -1.79 12.42 -13.92
N LEU A 19 -1.23 11.21 -13.91
CA LEU A 19 -1.14 10.39 -12.71
C LEU A 19 -0.06 10.94 -11.78
N ARG A 20 -0.46 11.25 -10.53
CA ARG A 20 0.47 11.70 -9.47
C ARG A 20 0.59 10.73 -8.31
N THR A 21 -0.50 10.03 -7.98
CA THR A 21 -0.68 9.27 -6.75
C THR A 21 -1.51 8.02 -6.99
N GLY A 22 -1.49 7.10 -6.03
CA GLY A 22 -2.32 5.91 -6.00
C GLY A 22 -2.16 5.17 -4.68
N VAL A 23 -2.87 4.05 -4.55
CA VAL A 23 -2.85 3.20 -3.35
C VAL A 23 -2.55 1.77 -3.75
N MET A 24 -1.59 1.15 -3.06
CA MET A 24 -1.35 -0.29 -3.08
C MET A 24 -1.74 -0.87 -1.71
N ALA A 25 -2.58 -1.90 -1.71
CA ALA A 25 -3.14 -2.46 -0.49
C ALA A 25 -3.53 -3.93 -0.65
N GLY A 26 -3.97 -4.56 0.44
CA GLY A 26 -4.56 -5.91 0.46
C GLY A 26 -3.56 -7.07 0.42
N SER A 27 -2.34 -6.84 -0.06
CA SER A 27 -1.24 -7.82 -0.02
C SER A 27 0.12 -7.10 0.10
N PRO A 28 1.17 -7.79 0.60
CA PRO A 28 2.52 -7.23 0.62
C PRO A 28 2.93 -6.78 -0.79
N CYS A 29 3.32 -5.51 -0.92
CA CYS A 29 3.71 -4.93 -2.20
C CYS A 29 5.16 -5.32 -2.54
N PRO A 30 5.44 -5.94 -3.70
CA PRO A 30 6.81 -6.15 -4.15
C PRO A 30 7.48 -4.81 -4.49
N VAL A 31 8.65 -4.55 -3.90
CA VAL A 31 9.39 -3.28 -4.09
C VAL A 31 9.65 -2.95 -5.56
N GLU A 32 9.92 -3.96 -6.39
CA GLU A 32 10.17 -3.76 -7.83
C GLU A 32 8.92 -3.28 -8.58
N VAL A 33 7.72 -3.69 -8.15
CA VAL A 33 6.46 -3.18 -8.72
C VAL A 33 6.29 -1.71 -8.37
N MET A 34 6.58 -1.33 -7.12
CA MET A 34 6.48 0.08 -6.71
C MET A 34 7.46 0.98 -7.47
N LYS A 35 8.72 0.53 -7.65
CA LYS A 35 9.70 1.25 -8.46
C LYS A 35 9.23 1.47 -9.89
N ARG A 36 8.65 0.45 -10.52
CA ARG A 36 8.09 0.55 -11.87
C ARG A 36 6.89 1.49 -11.93
N VAL A 37 5.98 1.45 -10.97
CA VAL A 37 4.86 2.40 -10.93
C VAL A 37 5.36 3.85 -10.81
N VAL A 38 6.39 4.10 -10.00
CA VAL A 38 6.98 5.44 -9.89
C VAL A 38 7.68 5.86 -11.19
N ALA A 39 8.49 4.98 -11.78
CA ALA A 39 9.29 5.29 -12.96
C ALA A 39 8.48 5.37 -14.26
N ASP A 40 7.57 4.42 -14.45
CA ASP A 40 6.86 4.19 -15.72
C ASP A 40 5.51 4.93 -15.76
N MET A 41 4.85 5.15 -14.60
CA MET A 41 3.54 5.83 -14.51
C MET A 41 3.62 7.23 -13.88
N GLY A 42 4.80 7.69 -13.44
CA GLY A 42 4.98 9.02 -12.82
C GLY A 42 4.37 9.20 -11.43
N MET A 43 3.84 8.11 -10.83
CA MET A 43 3.09 8.14 -9.57
C MET A 43 4.01 8.23 -8.34
N THR A 44 4.72 9.33 -8.20
CA THR A 44 5.67 9.57 -7.09
C THR A 44 5.02 9.63 -5.70
N GLU A 45 3.72 9.93 -5.63
CA GLU A 45 2.94 10.01 -4.40
C GLU A 45 2.16 8.70 -4.11
N VAL A 46 2.56 7.57 -4.70
CA VAL A 46 1.94 6.27 -4.39
C VAL A 46 2.19 5.89 -2.92
N THR A 47 1.16 5.35 -2.27
CA THR A 47 1.19 5.00 -0.83
C THR A 47 0.75 3.55 -0.60
N ILE A 48 1.21 2.97 0.51
CA ILE A 48 0.73 1.68 1.02
C ILE A 48 -0.40 1.91 2.01
N CYS A 49 -1.48 1.16 1.84
CA CYS A 49 -2.57 1.07 2.82
C CYS A 49 -2.69 -0.34 3.37
N TYR A 50 -2.99 -0.43 4.66
CA TYR A 50 -3.36 -1.66 5.32
C TYR A 50 -4.70 -1.48 6.02
N GLY A 51 -5.53 -2.51 5.91
CA GLY A 51 -6.83 -2.58 6.55
C GLY A 51 -7.51 -3.87 6.16
N LEU A 52 -8.68 -4.08 6.75
CA LEU A 52 -9.53 -5.22 6.46
C LEU A 52 -10.89 -4.70 6.00
N THR A 53 -11.63 -5.53 5.30
CA THR A 53 -13.01 -5.20 4.89
C THR A 53 -13.86 -4.82 6.10
N GLU A 54 -13.65 -5.51 7.24
CA GLU A 54 -14.30 -5.32 8.52
C GLU A 54 -14.00 -3.96 9.19
N THR A 55 -12.91 -3.30 8.79
CA THR A 55 -12.50 -1.99 9.34
C THR A 55 -12.69 -0.85 8.33
N SER A 56 -13.49 -1.07 7.28
CA SER A 56 -13.84 -0.07 6.27
C SER A 56 -12.65 0.68 5.64
N PRO A 57 -12.24 0.26 4.44
CA PRO A 57 -11.28 -0.80 4.14
C PRO A 57 -9.82 -0.50 4.53
N VAL A 58 -9.51 0.67 5.09
CA VAL A 58 -8.15 1.10 5.43
C VAL A 58 -8.10 1.55 6.89
N ALA A 59 -7.16 0.99 7.65
CA ALA A 59 -6.89 1.36 9.04
C ALA A 59 -5.60 2.19 9.18
N THR A 60 -4.56 1.86 8.40
CA THR A 60 -3.28 2.56 8.40
C THR A 60 -2.79 2.85 6.98
N GLN A 61 -2.04 3.93 6.81
CA GLN A 61 -1.53 4.36 5.51
C GLN A 61 -0.15 5.03 5.65
N SER A 62 0.77 4.74 4.73
CA SER A 62 2.05 5.45 4.60
C SER A 62 1.83 6.82 3.99
N ARG A 63 2.70 7.79 4.23
CA ARG A 63 2.52 9.14 3.70
C ARG A 63 3.21 9.35 2.35
N PRO A 64 2.70 10.24 1.48
CA PRO A 64 3.35 10.61 0.21
C PRO A 64 4.74 11.22 0.36
N GLU A 65 5.15 11.61 1.56
CA GLU A 65 6.46 12.21 1.84
C GLU A 65 7.44 11.20 2.47
N ASP A 66 6.97 10.00 2.86
CA ASP A 66 7.86 8.95 3.36
C ASP A 66 8.81 8.49 2.25
N ASP A 67 10.05 8.12 2.57
CA ASP A 67 10.94 7.53 1.57
C ASP A 67 10.40 6.18 1.07
N LEU A 68 10.81 5.79 -0.14
CA LEU A 68 10.32 4.57 -0.79
C LEU A 68 10.55 3.33 0.08
N GLY A 69 11.68 3.26 0.79
CA GLY A 69 12.03 2.14 1.67
C GLY A 69 11.02 1.98 2.81
N ARG A 70 10.66 3.09 3.48
CA ARG A 70 9.62 3.09 4.52
C ARG A 70 8.24 2.74 3.95
N ARG A 71 7.89 3.21 2.75
CA ARG A 71 6.62 2.84 2.11
C ARG A 71 6.53 1.34 1.84
N VAL A 72 7.59 0.70 1.35
CA VAL A 72 7.53 -0.75 0.99
C VAL A 72 7.74 -1.69 2.18
N THR A 73 8.29 -1.21 3.29
CA THR A 73 8.60 -2.05 4.48
C THR A 73 7.63 -1.87 5.65
N THR A 74 6.73 -0.89 5.58
CA THR A 74 5.77 -0.59 6.65
C THR A 74 4.35 -0.46 6.12
N VAL A 75 3.38 -0.48 7.03
CA VAL A 75 1.96 -0.24 6.72
C VAL A 75 1.52 1.20 7.06
N GLY A 76 2.50 2.07 7.37
CA GLY A 76 2.27 3.46 7.75
C GLY A 76 1.66 3.65 9.14
N THR A 77 0.92 4.74 9.30
CA THR A 77 0.34 5.16 10.59
C THR A 77 -1.19 5.07 10.56
N PRO A 78 -1.87 4.94 11.72
CA PRO A 78 -3.32 4.99 11.79
C PRO A 78 -3.91 6.21 11.08
N LEU A 79 -5.02 6.01 10.37
CA LEU A 79 -5.78 7.10 9.75
C LEU A 79 -6.42 8.00 10.82
N PRO A 80 -6.83 9.23 10.45
CA PRO A 80 -7.61 10.08 11.35
C PRO A 80 -8.81 9.32 11.92
N HIS A 81 -9.04 9.48 13.22
CA HIS A 81 -10.13 8.82 13.96
C HIS A 81 -10.03 7.29 14.07
N VAL A 82 -8.87 6.70 13.73
CA VAL A 82 -8.59 5.27 13.94
C VAL A 82 -7.65 5.08 15.12
N GLU A 83 -8.05 4.23 16.07
CA GLU A 83 -7.20 3.79 17.17
C GLU A 83 -6.65 2.39 16.89
N VAL A 84 -5.34 2.21 17.11
CA VAL A 84 -4.67 0.91 16.93
C VAL A 84 -3.96 0.54 18.22
N LYS A 85 -4.17 -0.72 18.65
CA LYS A 85 -3.49 -1.30 19.80
C LYS A 85 -2.97 -2.69 19.44
N ILE A 86 -1.71 -2.95 19.75
CA ILE A 86 -1.15 -4.31 19.69
C ILE A 86 -1.40 -4.99 21.03
N THR A 87 -2.12 -6.10 21.01
CA THR A 87 -2.33 -6.95 22.19
C THR A 87 -1.47 -8.21 22.05
N GLY A 88 -0.73 -8.56 23.10
CA GLY A 88 -0.01 -9.84 23.13
C GLY A 88 -1.00 -11.00 23.23
N THR A 89 -0.63 -12.16 22.72
CA THR A 89 -1.32 -13.40 23.05
C THR A 89 -0.88 -13.86 24.44
N CYS A 90 -1.82 -14.33 25.26
CA CYS A 90 -1.48 -15.06 26.47
C CYS A 90 -0.90 -16.44 26.04
N PRO A 91 0.29 -16.87 26.50
CA PRO A 91 0.90 -18.14 26.08
C PRO A 91 0.12 -19.41 26.45
N SER A 92 -0.99 -19.32 27.18
CA SER A 92 -1.80 -20.48 27.55
C SER A 92 -3.27 -20.10 27.80
N ALA A 93 -4.11 -20.21 26.78
CA ALA A 93 -5.54 -20.44 27.01
C ALA A 93 -5.76 -21.96 26.95
N PRO A 94 -6.17 -22.63 28.05
CA PRO A 94 -6.51 -24.04 27.99
C PRO A 94 -7.72 -24.24 27.05
N PRO A 95 -7.83 -25.41 26.38
CA PRO A 95 -8.95 -25.70 25.49
C PRO A 95 -10.26 -25.66 26.29
N ARG A 96 -11.29 -25.04 25.70
CA ARG A 96 -12.67 -25.10 26.22
C ARG A 96 -13.24 -26.50 26.08
#